data_AF-A0A2U1CAF1-F1
#
_entry.id   AF-A0A2U1CAF1-F1
#
_cell.length_a   1.000
_cell.length_b   1.000
_cell.length_c   1.000
_cell.angle_alpha   90.00
_cell.angle_beta   90.00
_cell.angle_gamma   90.00
#
_symmetry.space_group_name_H-M   'P 1'
#
loop_
_entity.id
_entity.type
_entity.pdbx_description
1 polymer ?
#
loop_
_entity_poly.entity_id
_entity_poly.type
_entity_poly.pdbx_seq_one_letter_code
_entity_poly.pdbx_strand_id
1 'polypeptide(L)'
;MSPSDKETLHNPLRYWNDRPDYLATLDQRDAEMDREDSLSDRYAFQLGQDLASHGLSIDPDTTCTEMVRGFEHGKRQPSRTADVYLRKLLTLRKNAYHREIAVSSALTKEYLKSITVTVCPVSGVNLTQGTMTDTDWSVDRLNNQLGYVPGNLCIMSARVNRLKDASDVVSIARQGMFNWLLLGGDDGLYQDVGSGLLAIEAMRLASLMQGPSHMRSGGFVRFPPYAMAPSAWATFDGAIAGIHMECASACVDEGYPYRRRRDLFKHLGKEHWSKSNRLVSLLRKMLANGKHPADVWFDDAPLDMLLELNEEFLSNPPPVDGAVDLEAVRQRVQAGIDPLAQFAR
;
A
#
# COMPACT_ATOMS: atom_id res chain seq x y z
N MET A 1 -15.03 22.59 5.96
CA MET A 1 -15.08 21.20 6.44
C MET A 1 -15.58 21.19 7.87
N SER A 2 -16.48 20.28 8.25
CA SER A 2 -17.03 20.22 9.62
C SER A 2 -16.05 19.55 10.61
N PRO A 3 -16.19 19.76 11.93
CA PRO A 3 -15.40 19.01 12.93
C PRO A 3 -15.54 17.50 12.79
N SER A 4 -16.74 17.00 12.46
CA SER A 4 -17.00 15.56 12.23
C SER A 4 -16.22 15.00 11.04
N ASP A 5 -15.99 15.82 10.00
CA ASP A 5 -15.19 15.42 8.85
C ASP A 5 -13.70 15.32 9.23
N LYS A 6 -13.21 16.23 10.08
CA LYS A 6 -11.84 16.17 10.63
C LYS A 6 -11.65 14.91 11.48
N GLU A 7 -12.60 14.58 12.35
CA GLU A 7 -12.56 13.35 13.16
C GLU A 7 -12.52 12.10 12.28
N THR A 8 -13.28 12.08 11.18
CA THR A 8 -13.26 10.98 10.22
C THR A 8 -11.88 10.81 9.58
N LEU A 9 -11.24 11.90 9.17
CA LEU A 9 -9.86 11.88 8.64
C LEU A 9 -8.82 11.45 9.66
N HIS A 10 -9.14 11.50 10.95
CA HIS A 10 -8.28 11.06 12.06
C HIS A 10 -8.77 9.78 12.76
N ASN A 11 -9.75 9.08 12.17
CA ASN A 11 -10.27 7.79 12.63
C ASN A 11 -9.17 6.82 13.13
N PRO A 12 -9.16 6.48 14.43
CA PRO A 12 -8.11 5.67 15.06
C PRO A 12 -8.17 4.19 14.66
N LEU A 13 -9.28 3.74 14.05
CA LEU A 13 -9.43 2.38 13.52
C LEU A 13 -8.88 2.26 12.10
N ARG A 14 -8.22 3.29 11.55
CA ARG A 14 -7.40 3.13 10.35
C ARG A 14 -6.39 2.02 10.61
N TYR A 15 -6.31 1.11 9.65
CA TYR A 15 -5.68 -0.17 9.83
C TYR A 15 -4.21 -0.03 10.24
N TRP A 16 -3.82 -0.74 11.29
CA TRP A 16 -2.45 -0.95 11.74
C TRP A 16 -2.26 -2.46 11.80
N ASN A 17 -1.38 -3.00 10.96
CA ASN A 17 -0.94 -4.39 11.11
C ASN A 17 0.52 -4.32 11.52
N ASP A 18 0.84 -4.84 12.71
CA ASP A 18 2.20 -4.81 13.27
C ASP A 18 3.22 -5.45 12.34
N ARG A 19 2.80 -6.39 11.47
CA ARG A 19 3.63 -7.02 10.44
C ARG A 19 2.79 -7.57 9.31
N PRO A 20 2.75 -6.92 8.13
CA PRO A 20 2.39 -7.63 6.93
C PRO A 20 3.62 -8.40 6.45
N ASP A 21 3.84 -9.59 7.02
CA ASP A 21 4.83 -10.56 6.52
C ASP A 21 4.36 -11.18 5.19
N TYR A 22 3.96 -10.39 4.19
CA TYR A 22 3.39 -10.94 2.96
C TYR A 22 3.62 -10.02 1.74
N LEU A 23 4.88 -9.75 1.41
CA LEU A 23 5.20 -9.83 -0.01
C LEU A 23 5.07 -11.32 -0.34
N ALA A 24 4.09 -11.71 -1.16
CA ALA A 24 4.09 -13.06 -1.69
C ALA A 24 5.46 -13.24 -2.35
N THR A 25 6.24 -14.24 -1.93
CA THR A 25 7.42 -14.68 -2.67
C THR A 25 6.92 -15.19 -4.00
N LEU A 26 6.92 -14.30 -4.99
CA LEU A 26 6.69 -14.61 -6.38
C LEU A 26 8.04 -15.02 -6.94
N ASP A 27 8.14 -16.22 -7.50
CA ASP A 27 9.32 -16.57 -8.29
C ASP A 27 9.26 -15.84 -9.65
N GLN A 28 10.42 -15.55 -10.23
CA GLN A 28 10.47 -14.85 -11.52
C GLN A 28 9.79 -15.67 -12.63
N ARG A 29 9.97 -17.00 -12.65
CA ARG A 29 9.36 -17.86 -13.67
C ARG A 29 7.84 -17.92 -13.48
N ASP A 30 7.40 -17.97 -12.22
CA ASP A 30 5.97 -17.92 -11.89
C ASP A 30 5.35 -16.60 -12.37
N ALA A 31 6.06 -15.48 -12.26
CA ALA A 31 5.59 -14.18 -12.71
C ALA A 31 5.51 -14.04 -14.25
N GLU A 32 6.50 -14.58 -14.98
CA GLU A 32 6.48 -14.65 -16.45
C GLU A 32 5.31 -15.51 -16.94
N MET A 33 5.17 -16.71 -16.38
CA MET A 33 4.05 -17.60 -16.68
C MET A 33 2.70 -16.98 -16.31
N ASP A 34 2.57 -16.36 -15.14
CA ASP A 34 1.34 -15.70 -14.70
C ASP A 34 0.90 -14.61 -15.70
N ARG A 35 1.85 -13.83 -16.25
CA ARG A 35 1.53 -12.80 -17.23
C ARG A 35 0.95 -13.40 -18.50
N GLU A 36 1.62 -14.39 -19.07
CA GLU A 36 1.20 -15.04 -20.31
C GLU A 36 -0.11 -15.80 -20.12
N ASP A 37 -0.23 -16.57 -19.03
CA ASP A 37 -1.41 -17.35 -18.72
C ASP A 37 -2.63 -16.45 -18.47
N SER A 38 -2.50 -15.39 -17.66
CA SER A 38 -3.63 -14.52 -17.29
C SER A 38 -4.21 -13.68 -18.43
N LEU A 39 -3.53 -13.65 -19.59
CA LEU A 39 -3.99 -13.00 -20.81
C LEU A 39 -4.29 -13.99 -21.94
N SER A 40 -4.15 -15.30 -21.68
CA SER A 40 -4.38 -16.35 -22.68
C SER A 40 -5.87 -16.62 -22.95
N ASP A 41 -6.15 -17.17 -24.14
CA ASP A 41 -7.46 -17.71 -24.53
C ASP A 41 -7.95 -18.81 -23.56
N ARG A 42 -7.03 -19.66 -23.09
CA ARG A 42 -7.33 -20.70 -22.11
C ARG A 42 -7.84 -20.08 -20.80
N TYR A 43 -7.19 -19.03 -20.34
CA TYR A 43 -7.61 -18.32 -19.13
C TYR A 43 -8.94 -17.60 -19.33
N ALA A 44 -9.15 -16.98 -20.48
CA ALA A 44 -10.43 -16.35 -20.82
C ALA A 44 -11.60 -17.34 -20.75
N PHE A 45 -11.41 -18.54 -21.31
CA PHE A 45 -12.38 -19.63 -21.20
C PHE A 45 -12.64 -20.03 -19.73
N GLN A 46 -11.59 -20.25 -18.93
CA GLN A 46 -11.74 -20.61 -17.52
C GLN A 46 -12.47 -19.52 -16.73
N LEU A 47 -12.13 -18.26 -16.97
CA LEU A 47 -12.76 -17.11 -16.32
C LEU A 47 -14.24 -17.00 -16.68
N GLY A 48 -14.60 -17.21 -17.95
CA GLY A 48 -16.00 -17.27 -18.38
C GLY A 48 -16.78 -18.37 -17.64
N GLN A 49 -16.18 -19.57 -17.54
CA GLN A 49 -16.76 -20.69 -16.81
C GLN A 49 -17.00 -20.36 -15.33
N ASP A 50 -16.01 -19.76 -14.67
CA ASP A 50 -16.09 -19.38 -13.26
C ASP A 50 -17.16 -18.30 -13.03
N LEU A 51 -17.24 -17.29 -13.90
CA LEU A 51 -18.27 -16.24 -13.83
C LEU A 51 -19.68 -16.84 -13.89
N ALA A 52 -19.95 -17.71 -14.88
CA ALA A 52 -21.25 -18.35 -15.02
C ALA A 52 -21.58 -19.27 -13.83
N SER A 53 -20.63 -20.10 -13.42
CA SER A 53 -20.81 -21.05 -12.31
C SER A 53 -21.13 -20.34 -11.01
N HIS A 54 -20.64 -19.10 -10.84
CA HIS A 54 -20.87 -18.26 -9.66
C HIS A 54 -21.99 -17.21 -9.83
N GLY A 55 -22.77 -17.28 -10.91
CA GLY A 55 -23.92 -16.39 -11.15
C GLY A 55 -23.54 -14.93 -11.42
N LEU A 56 -22.30 -14.66 -11.86
CA LEU A 56 -21.89 -13.35 -12.35
C LEU A 56 -22.16 -13.24 -13.87
N SER A 57 -22.20 -12.02 -14.40
CA SER A 57 -22.37 -11.75 -15.83
C SER A 57 -21.05 -11.40 -16.51
N ILE A 58 -20.92 -11.83 -17.75
CA ILE A 58 -19.98 -11.24 -18.72
C ILE A 58 -20.60 -9.98 -19.33
N ASP A 59 -19.77 -9.11 -19.91
CA ASP A 59 -20.25 -7.91 -20.58
C ASP A 59 -20.94 -8.31 -21.91
N PRO A 60 -22.17 -7.84 -22.19
CA PRO A 60 -22.93 -8.30 -23.37
C PRO A 60 -22.25 -8.01 -24.71
N ASP A 61 -21.40 -6.98 -24.75
CA ASP A 61 -20.64 -6.49 -25.89
C ASP A 61 -19.19 -7.02 -25.92
N THR A 62 -18.88 -8.00 -25.07
CA THR A 62 -17.53 -8.58 -25.04
C THR A 62 -17.16 -9.22 -26.37
N THR A 63 -15.99 -8.85 -26.90
CA THR A 63 -15.44 -9.42 -28.14
C THR A 63 -14.62 -10.69 -27.89
N CYS A 64 -14.45 -11.10 -26.63
CA CYS A 64 -13.65 -12.27 -26.27
C CYS A 64 -14.46 -13.57 -26.47
N THR A 65 -14.29 -14.20 -27.64
CA THR A 65 -14.98 -15.44 -28.02
C THR A 65 -14.75 -16.57 -27.01
N GLU A 66 -13.53 -16.73 -26.50
CA GLU A 66 -13.21 -17.82 -25.57
C GLU A 66 -13.88 -17.63 -24.20
N MET A 67 -13.96 -16.40 -23.70
CA MET A 67 -14.71 -16.10 -22.48
C MET A 67 -16.21 -16.39 -22.65
N VAL A 68 -16.80 -16.05 -23.79
CA VAL A 68 -18.20 -16.37 -24.11
C VAL A 68 -18.41 -17.89 -24.14
N ARG A 69 -17.52 -18.63 -24.80
CA ARG A 69 -17.57 -20.11 -24.85
C ARG A 69 -17.47 -20.72 -23.46
N GLY A 70 -16.56 -20.22 -22.63
CA GLY A 70 -16.40 -20.62 -21.23
C GLY A 70 -17.66 -20.34 -20.40
N PHE A 71 -18.25 -19.17 -20.57
CA PHE A 71 -19.49 -18.76 -19.89
C PHE A 71 -20.66 -19.68 -20.22
N GLU A 72 -20.88 -19.97 -21.50
CA GLU A 72 -21.92 -20.92 -21.93
C GLU A 72 -21.63 -22.34 -21.46
N HIS A 73 -20.37 -22.73 -21.31
CA HIS A 73 -19.99 -23.99 -20.68
C HIS A 73 -20.34 -24.00 -19.19
N GLY A 74 -19.99 -22.94 -18.44
CA GLY A 74 -20.25 -22.81 -17.02
C GLY A 74 -21.75 -22.77 -16.66
N LYS A 75 -22.60 -22.19 -17.53
CA LYS A 75 -24.07 -22.22 -17.36
C LYS A 75 -24.66 -23.63 -17.29
N ARG A 76 -23.98 -24.62 -17.88
CA ARG A 76 -24.42 -26.04 -17.87
C ARG A 76 -23.99 -26.76 -16.59
N GLN A 77 -23.16 -26.14 -15.76
CA GLN A 77 -22.68 -26.72 -14.51
C GLN A 77 -23.55 -26.30 -13.32
N PRO A 78 -23.56 -27.07 -12.23
CA PRO A 78 -24.24 -26.68 -11.00
C PRO A 78 -23.72 -25.35 -10.47
N SER A 79 -24.63 -24.42 -10.16
CA SER A 79 -24.28 -23.12 -9.61
C SER A 79 -23.61 -23.27 -8.23
N ARG A 80 -22.59 -22.44 -7.99
CA ARG A 80 -21.80 -22.39 -6.75
C ARG A 80 -21.95 -21.01 -6.12
N THR A 81 -22.23 -20.98 -4.82
CA THR A 81 -22.31 -19.71 -4.09
C THR A 81 -20.93 -19.05 -4.02
N ALA A 82 -20.87 -17.75 -4.32
CA ALA A 82 -19.66 -16.95 -4.17
C ALA A 82 -19.78 -15.96 -3.00
N ASP A 83 -18.81 -16.01 -2.09
CA ASP A 83 -18.66 -14.97 -1.06
C ASP A 83 -18.28 -13.62 -1.69
N VAL A 84 -18.31 -12.55 -0.89
CA VAL A 84 -18.02 -11.19 -1.38
C VAL A 84 -16.61 -11.06 -1.98
N TYR A 85 -15.66 -11.83 -1.46
CA TYR A 85 -14.26 -11.82 -1.89
C TYR A 85 -14.07 -12.52 -3.23
N LEU A 86 -14.69 -13.68 -3.41
CA LEU A 86 -14.66 -14.41 -4.68
C LEU A 86 -15.36 -13.61 -5.79
N ARG A 87 -16.51 -12.99 -5.49
CA ARG A 87 -17.19 -12.10 -6.45
C ARG A 87 -16.30 -10.92 -6.86
N LYS A 88 -15.63 -10.28 -5.89
CA LYS A 88 -14.69 -9.18 -6.15
C LYS A 88 -13.50 -9.67 -6.98
N LEU A 89 -12.91 -10.82 -6.65
CA LEU A 89 -11.79 -11.40 -7.39
C LEU A 89 -12.15 -11.70 -8.85
N LEU A 90 -13.29 -12.33 -9.09
CA LEU A 90 -13.74 -12.65 -10.46
C LEU A 90 -14.04 -11.39 -11.27
N THR A 91 -14.64 -10.38 -10.64
CA THR A 91 -14.88 -9.07 -11.27
C THR A 91 -13.56 -8.36 -11.61
N LEU A 92 -12.58 -8.39 -10.70
CA LEU A 92 -11.25 -7.85 -10.94
C LEU A 92 -10.57 -8.55 -12.11
N ARG A 93 -10.57 -9.88 -12.13
CA ARG A 93 -9.99 -10.69 -13.22
C ARG A 93 -10.64 -10.40 -14.57
N LYS A 94 -11.98 -10.28 -14.61
CA LYS A 94 -12.72 -9.89 -15.83
C LYS A 94 -12.29 -8.52 -16.33
N ASN A 95 -12.32 -7.52 -15.46
CA ASN A 95 -11.97 -6.15 -15.81
C ASN A 95 -10.48 -6.01 -16.18
N ALA A 96 -9.61 -6.79 -15.55
CA ALA A 96 -8.18 -6.83 -15.85
C ALA A 96 -7.94 -7.41 -17.24
N TYR A 97 -8.59 -8.54 -17.56
CA TYR A 97 -8.49 -9.17 -18.88
C TYR A 97 -8.93 -8.21 -20.00
N HIS A 98 -10.09 -7.54 -19.87
CA HIS A 98 -10.54 -6.57 -20.87
C HIS A 98 -9.64 -5.35 -21.03
N ARG A 99 -8.83 -5.04 -20.02
CA ARG A 99 -7.88 -3.92 -20.05
C ARG A 99 -6.46 -4.38 -20.36
N GLU A 100 -6.25 -5.65 -20.70
CA GLU A 100 -4.93 -6.25 -20.91
C GLU A 100 -3.99 -5.97 -19.71
N ILE A 101 -4.51 -6.18 -18.50
CA ILE A 101 -3.76 -6.08 -17.25
C ILE A 101 -3.51 -7.50 -16.75
N ALA A 102 -2.23 -7.88 -16.65
CA ALA A 102 -1.84 -9.15 -16.06
C ALA A 102 -2.30 -9.28 -14.60
N VAL A 103 -2.71 -10.50 -14.22
CA VAL A 103 -3.16 -10.84 -12.87
C VAL A 103 -2.34 -12.01 -12.37
N SER A 104 -1.69 -11.86 -11.21
CA SER A 104 -0.94 -12.96 -10.62
C SER A 104 -1.86 -14.08 -10.12
N SER A 105 -1.44 -15.33 -10.28
CA SER A 105 -2.12 -16.51 -9.71
C SER A 105 -2.13 -16.49 -8.18
N ALA A 106 -1.16 -15.82 -7.56
CA ALA A 106 -1.10 -15.57 -6.12
C ALA A 106 -2.20 -14.62 -5.63
N LEU A 107 -2.91 -13.93 -6.54
CA LEU A 107 -4.10 -13.16 -6.19
C LEU A 107 -5.29 -14.09 -5.95
N THR A 108 -5.47 -14.47 -4.69
CA THR A 108 -6.53 -15.35 -4.19
C THR A 108 -7.59 -14.59 -3.39
N LYS A 109 -8.72 -15.22 -3.10
CA LYS A 109 -9.73 -14.65 -2.20
C LYS A 109 -9.20 -14.52 -0.77
N GLU A 110 -8.31 -15.43 -0.35
CA GLU A 110 -7.60 -15.40 0.93
C GLU A 110 -6.67 -14.19 1.01
N TYR A 111 -5.96 -13.86 -0.07
CA TYR A 111 -5.17 -12.64 -0.14
C TYR A 111 -6.06 -11.39 -0.04
N LEU A 112 -7.17 -11.32 -0.78
CA LEU A 112 -8.09 -10.19 -0.65
C LEU A 112 -8.61 -10.03 0.79
N LYS A 113 -8.91 -11.14 1.48
CA LYS A 113 -9.28 -11.13 2.90
C LYS A 113 -8.17 -10.58 3.78
N SER A 114 -6.91 -10.99 3.55
CA SER A 114 -5.79 -10.57 4.39
C SER A 114 -5.43 -9.09 4.27
N ILE A 115 -5.74 -8.46 3.13
CA ILE A 115 -5.55 -7.01 2.92
C ILE A 115 -6.80 -6.17 3.16
N THR A 116 -7.91 -6.78 3.63
CA THR A 116 -9.15 -6.06 3.87
C THR A 116 -9.08 -5.22 5.12
N VAL A 117 -9.50 -3.96 4.98
CA VAL A 117 -9.59 -2.98 6.05
C VAL A 117 -11.03 -2.53 6.22
N THR A 118 -11.40 -2.12 7.43
CA THR A 118 -12.73 -1.58 7.75
C THR A 118 -12.81 -0.07 7.54
N VAL A 119 -11.67 0.61 7.56
CA VAL A 119 -11.54 2.06 7.41
C VAL A 119 -10.59 2.35 6.26
N CYS A 120 -10.97 3.30 5.40
CA CYS A 120 -10.12 3.70 4.28
C CYS A 120 -8.79 4.27 4.80
N PRO A 121 -7.63 3.77 4.35
CA PRO A 121 -6.33 4.24 4.82
C PRO A 121 -6.00 5.66 4.39
N VAL A 122 -6.72 6.19 3.38
CA VAL A 122 -6.54 7.54 2.84
C VAL A 122 -7.51 8.52 3.49
N SER A 123 -8.81 8.27 3.36
CA SER A 123 -9.87 9.20 3.78
C SER A 123 -10.37 9.00 5.22
N GLY A 124 -10.04 7.87 5.86
CA GLY A 124 -10.51 7.57 7.21
C GLY A 124 -12.01 7.24 7.35
N VAL A 125 -12.75 7.21 6.24
CA VAL A 125 -14.16 6.80 6.22
C VAL A 125 -14.30 5.29 6.48
N ASN A 126 -15.38 4.90 7.16
CA ASN A 126 -15.76 3.49 7.26
C ASN A 126 -16.13 2.97 5.86
N LEU A 127 -15.58 1.82 5.50
CA LEU A 127 -15.83 1.19 4.21
C LEU A 127 -17.15 0.41 4.24
N THR A 128 -17.95 0.60 3.20
CA THR A 128 -19.17 -0.16 2.95
C THR A 128 -18.95 -1.22 1.86
N GLN A 129 -19.91 -2.11 1.68
CA GLN A 129 -19.86 -3.15 0.65
C GLN A 129 -21.20 -3.28 -0.07
N GLY A 130 -21.20 -3.08 -1.38
CA GLY A 130 -22.37 -3.35 -2.23
C GLY A 130 -23.51 -2.35 -2.04
N THR A 131 -23.23 -1.17 -1.48
CA THR A 131 -24.22 -0.09 -1.35
C THR A 131 -24.21 0.84 -2.56
N MET A 132 -23.24 0.70 -3.48
CA MET A 132 -23.04 1.55 -4.64
C MET A 132 -22.80 3.03 -4.27
N THR A 133 -22.15 3.26 -3.13
CA THR A 133 -21.82 4.60 -2.62
C THR A 133 -20.33 4.89 -2.70
N ASP A 134 -19.94 6.13 -2.47
CA ASP A 134 -18.55 6.58 -2.45
C ASP A 134 -17.69 5.93 -1.34
N THR A 135 -18.31 5.38 -0.29
CA THR A 135 -17.65 4.64 0.79
C THR A 135 -17.47 3.16 0.48
N ASP A 136 -18.02 2.64 -0.62
CA ASP A 136 -17.84 1.24 -0.96
C ASP A 136 -16.37 0.92 -1.17
N TRP A 137 -15.94 -0.23 -0.64
CA TRP A 137 -14.58 -0.69 -0.81
C TRP A 137 -14.23 -0.96 -2.29
N SER A 138 -13.11 -0.39 -2.72
CA SER A 138 -12.50 -0.61 -4.01
C SER A 138 -11.13 -1.25 -3.81
N VAL A 139 -10.81 -2.22 -4.66
CA VAL A 139 -9.46 -2.79 -4.75
C VAL A 139 -8.75 -2.03 -5.86
N ASP A 140 -7.66 -1.37 -5.51
CA ASP A 140 -6.90 -0.51 -6.42
C ASP A 140 -5.45 -0.97 -6.54
N ARG A 141 -4.85 -0.67 -7.70
CA ARG A 141 -3.43 -0.87 -7.97
C ARG A 141 -2.68 0.40 -7.56
N LEU A 142 -1.84 0.27 -6.55
CA LEU A 142 -1.02 1.35 -6.03
C LEU A 142 -0.12 1.94 -7.12
N ASN A 143 0.55 1.09 -7.90
CA ASN A 143 1.22 1.48 -9.13
C ASN A 143 0.39 1.00 -10.33
N ASN A 144 -0.24 1.95 -11.04
CA ASN A 144 -1.08 1.69 -12.21
C ASN A 144 -0.31 1.09 -13.40
N GLN A 145 1.01 1.18 -13.38
CA GLN A 145 1.89 0.59 -14.39
C GLN A 145 2.24 -0.89 -14.10
N LEU A 146 1.82 -1.41 -12.95
CA LEU A 146 1.93 -2.83 -12.62
C LEU A 146 0.55 -3.50 -12.75
N GLY A 147 0.58 -4.83 -12.86
CA GLY A 147 -0.59 -5.70 -12.85
C GLY A 147 -1.28 -5.80 -11.49
N TYR A 148 -2.28 -6.67 -11.41
CA TYR A 148 -2.88 -7.06 -10.13
C TYR A 148 -2.02 -8.15 -9.48
N VAL A 149 -1.13 -7.73 -8.58
CA VAL A 149 -0.13 -8.59 -7.94
C VAL A 149 -0.09 -8.29 -6.43
N PRO A 150 0.10 -9.30 -5.56
CA PRO A 150 0.35 -9.06 -4.15
C PRO A 150 1.40 -7.98 -3.89
N GLY A 151 1.17 -7.12 -2.90
CA GLY A 151 2.03 -5.97 -2.61
C GLY A 151 1.78 -4.72 -3.47
N ASN A 152 1.13 -4.85 -4.65
CA ASN A 152 0.69 -3.70 -5.46
C ASN A 152 -0.79 -3.34 -5.25
N LEU A 153 -1.49 -4.03 -4.35
CA LEU A 153 -2.93 -3.84 -4.14
C LEU A 153 -3.25 -3.20 -2.79
N CYS A 154 -4.23 -2.30 -2.78
CA CYS A 154 -4.77 -1.69 -1.58
C CYS A 154 -6.30 -1.64 -1.65
N ILE A 155 -6.95 -1.75 -0.50
CA ILE A 155 -8.38 -1.53 -0.34
C ILE A 155 -8.61 -0.12 0.18
N MET A 156 -9.38 0.67 -0.58
CA MET A 156 -9.72 2.05 -0.25
C MET A 156 -11.16 2.38 -0.68
N SER A 157 -11.67 3.55 -0.31
CA SER A 157 -13.02 3.98 -0.72
C SER A 157 -13.10 4.19 -2.24
N ALA A 158 -14.27 3.91 -2.83
CA ALA A 158 -14.54 4.13 -4.25
C ALA A 158 -14.31 5.58 -4.67
N ARG A 159 -14.60 6.55 -3.78
CA ARG A 159 -14.28 7.97 -4.00
C ARG A 159 -12.79 8.18 -4.23
N VAL A 160 -11.95 7.78 -3.28
CA VAL A 160 -10.50 7.97 -3.36
C VAL A 160 -9.94 7.28 -4.60
N ASN A 161 -10.38 6.06 -4.91
CA ASN A 161 -9.95 5.35 -6.10
C ASN A 161 -10.24 6.11 -7.40
N ARG A 162 -11.45 6.68 -7.52
CA ARG A 162 -11.85 7.49 -8.69
C ARG A 162 -10.98 8.74 -8.84
N LEU A 163 -10.68 9.42 -7.72
CA LEU A 163 -9.88 10.64 -7.73
C LEU A 163 -8.39 10.36 -8.00
N LYS A 164 -7.87 9.20 -7.56
CA LYS A 164 -6.52 8.72 -7.90
C LYS A 164 -6.34 8.60 -9.41
N ASP A 165 -7.29 7.97 -10.11
CA ASP A 165 -7.19 7.77 -11.56
C ASP A 165 -7.23 9.08 -12.36
N ALA A 166 -7.77 10.15 -11.78
CA ALA A 166 -7.78 11.49 -12.38
C ALA A 166 -6.54 12.35 -12.04
N SER A 167 -5.66 11.89 -11.16
CA SER A 167 -4.60 12.72 -10.57
C SER A 167 -3.19 12.24 -10.91
N ASP A 168 -2.27 13.17 -11.19
CA ASP A 168 -0.84 12.91 -11.07
C ASP A 168 -0.45 12.96 -9.59
N VAL A 169 -0.25 11.78 -9.01
CA VAL A 169 -0.03 11.60 -7.57
C VAL A 169 1.19 12.35 -7.04
N VAL A 170 2.25 12.51 -7.85
CA VAL A 170 3.41 13.31 -7.44
C VAL A 170 3.06 14.79 -7.37
N SER A 171 2.30 15.27 -8.36
CA SER A 171 1.84 16.67 -8.41
C SER A 171 0.90 17.00 -7.25
N ILE A 172 -0.11 16.16 -6.99
CA ILE A 172 -1.07 16.40 -5.90
C ILE A 172 -0.42 16.29 -4.51
N ALA A 173 0.60 15.43 -4.33
CA ALA A 173 1.34 15.36 -3.07
C ALA A 173 2.18 16.61 -2.83
N ARG A 174 2.84 17.14 -3.87
CA ARG A 174 3.58 18.41 -3.80
C ARG A 174 2.65 19.56 -3.47
N GLN A 175 1.49 19.62 -4.11
CA GLN A 175 0.47 20.63 -3.81
C GLN A 175 -0.04 20.50 -2.37
N GLY A 176 -0.26 19.27 -1.88
CA GLY A 176 -0.65 19.02 -0.50
C GLY A 176 0.40 19.50 0.51
N MET A 177 1.68 19.20 0.26
CA MET A 177 2.79 19.67 1.10
C MET A 177 2.92 21.19 1.06
N PHE A 178 2.73 21.82 -0.10
CA PHE A 178 2.74 23.27 -0.26
C PHE A 178 1.61 23.94 0.52
N ASN A 179 0.39 23.40 0.44
CA ASN A 179 -0.75 23.87 1.22
C ASN A 179 -0.47 23.77 2.73
N TRP A 180 0.09 22.65 3.18
CA TRP A 180 0.45 22.43 4.58
C TRP A 180 1.48 23.46 5.09
N LEU A 181 2.53 23.71 4.31
CA LEU A 181 3.60 24.66 4.65
C LEU A 181 3.13 26.12 4.62
N LEU A 182 2.34 26.53 3.61
CA LEU A 182 1.93 27.92 3.44
C LEU A 182 0.76 28.34 4.34
N LEU A 183 -0.13 27.41 4.67
CA LEU A 183 -1.37 27.73 5.39
C LEU A 183 -1.29 27.42 6.90
N GLY A 184 -0.08 27.10 7.40
CA GLY A 184 0.21 27.08 8.83
C GLY A 184 -0.25 25.81 9.56
N GLY A 185 0.15 24.63 9.08
CA GLY A 185 -0.11 23.37 9.78
C GLY A 185 -1.50 22.80 9.48
N ASP A 186 -2.26 22.44 10.52
CA ASP A 186 -3.51 21.67 10.43
C ASP A 186 -4.53 22.22 9.42
N ASP A 187 -4.69 23.54 9.29
CA ASP A 187 -5.68 24.11 8.37
C ASP A 187 -5.30 23.94 6.89
N GLY A 188 -4.01 23.75 6.59
CA GLY A 188 -3.52 23.40 5.25
C GLY A 188 -3.82 21.94 4.88
N LEU A 189 -3.86 21.03 5.86
CA LEU A 189 -4.14 19.59 5.64
C LEU A 189 -5.54 19.34 5.07
N TYR A 190 -6.47 20.26 5.33
CA TYR A 190 -7.88 20.13 5.00
C TYR A 190 -8.29 20.97 3.77
N GLN A 191 -7.32 21.49 3.02
CA GLN A 191 -7.60 22.15 1.75
C GLN A 191 -7.63 21.14 0.61
N ASP A 192 -8.53 21.38 -0.34
CA ASP A 192 -8.53 20.65 -1.61
C ASP A 192 -7.26 21.00 -2.41
N VAL A 193 -6.64 19.98 -3.02
CA VAL A 193 -5.43 20.15 -3.86
C VAL A 193 -5.73 20.33 -5.34
N GLY A 194 -6.98 20.64 -5.69
CA GLY A 194 -7.49 20.84 -7.05
C GLY A 194 -8.00 19.57 -7.72
N SER A 195 -7.94 18.43 -7.04
CA SER A 195 -8.37 17.13 -7.56
C SER A 195 -9.60 16.55 -6.85
N GLY A 196 -10.18 17.24 -5.87
CA GLY A 196 -11.24 16.68 -5.00
C GLY A 196 -10.69 15.90 -3.80
N LEU A 197 -9.37 15.72 -3.72
CA LEU A 197 -8.67 15.18 -2.55
C LEU A 197 -8.25 16.33 -1.63
N LEU A 198 -8.34 16.09 -0.33
CA LEU A 198 -7.72 16.99 0.65
C LEU A 198 -6.20 16.77 0.67
N ALA A 199 -5.44 17.77 1.12
CA ALA A 199 -3.97 17.67 1.22
C ALA A 199 -3.53 16.45 2.03
N ILE A 200 -4.19 16.15 3.16
CA ILE A 200 -3.92 14.96 3.97
C ILE A 200 -4.17 13.65 3.19
N GLU A 201 -5.22 13.61 2.38
CA GLU A 201 -5.56 12.45 1.55
C GLU A 201 -4.57 12.28 0.41
N ALA A 202 -4.17 13.36 -0.24
CA ALA A 202 -3.17 13.36 -1.29
C ALA A 202 -1.81 12.86 -0.78
N MET A 203 -1.37 13.34 0.40
CA MET A 203 -0.13 12.88 1.03
C MET A 203 -0.21 11.40 1.46
N ARG A 204 -1.32 10.95 2.04
CA ARG A 204 -1.55 9.53 2.34
C ARG A 204 -1.51 8.65 1.10
N LEU A 205 -2.23 9.05 0.05
CA LEU A 205 -2.30 8.33 -1.20
C LEU A 205 -0.91 8.19 -1.84
N ALA A 206 -0.16 9.28 -1.89
CA ALA A 206 1.21 9.27 -2.36
C ALA A 206 2.09 8.31 -1.55
N SER A 207 2.02 8.37 -0.21
CA SER A 207 2.76 7.46 0.68
C SER A 207 2.51 5.99 0.35
N LEU A 208 1.26 5.61 0.11
CA LEU A 208 0.88 4.24 -0.29
C LEU A 208 1.49 3.83 -1.65
N MET A 209 1.53 4.77 -2.60
CA MET A 209 1.99 4.52 -3.96
C MET A 209 3.52 4.50 -4.10
N GLN A 210 4.25 5.08 -3.15
CA GLN A 210 5.71 5.12 -3.21
C GLN A 210 6.35 3.75 -3.06
N GLY A 211 5.82 2.86 -2.24
CA GLY A 211 6.37 1.51 -2.07
C GLY A 211 6.51 0.75 -3.40
N PRO A 212 5.43 0.54 -4.16
CA PRO A 212 5.50 -0.20 -5.43
C PRO A 212 6.15 0.60 -6.55
N SER A 213 6.18 1.92 -6.47
CA SER A 213 6.92 2.78 -7.40
C SER A 213 8.44 2.70 -7.16
N HIS A 214 8.87 2.60 -5.91
CA HIS A 214 10.26 2.38 -5.49
C HIS A 214 10.77 1.02 -5.97
N MET A 215 9.99 -0.04 -5.74
CA MET A 215 10.34 -1.39 -6.20
C MET A 215 10.59 -1.43 -7.71
N ARG A 216 9.87 -0.63 -8.51
CA ARG A 216 10.05 -0.59 -9.97
C ARG A 216 11.26 0.23 -10.42
N SER A 217 11.49 1.41 -9.85
CA SER A 217 12.48 2.37 -10.39
C SER A 217 13.91 2.16 -9.85
N GLY A 218 14.08 1.37 -8.78
CA GLY A 218 15.37 1.18 -8.12
C GLY A 218 15.93 2.44 -7.46
N GLY A 219 15.16 3.54 -7.41
CA GLY A 219 15.60 4.83 -6.86
C GLY A 219 15.01 5.13 -5.48
N PHE A 220 15.77 5.77 -4.60
CA PHE A 220 15.30 6.23 -3.29
C PHE A 220 14.40 7.45 -3.45
N VAL A 221 13.08 7.27 -3.40
CA VAL A 221 12.17 8.40 -3.22
C VAL A 221 11.84 8.53 -1.74
N ARG A 222 12.26 9.66 -1.18
CA ARG A 222 12.02 10.02 0.22
C ARG A 222 10.56 10.42 0.37
N PHE A 223 9.84 9.69 1.22
CA PHE A 223 8.45 9.97 1.49
C PHE A 223 8.06 9.45 2.88
N PRO A 224 7.62 10.33 3.80
CA PRO A 224 7.20 9.91 5.12
C PRO A 224 6.01 8.92 5.07
N PRO A 225 5.88 8.03 6.07
CA PRO A 225 4.81 7.03 6.12
C PRO A 225 3.49 7.65 6.60
N TYR A 226 2.94 8.58 5.81
CA TYR A 226 1.66 9.24 6.10
C TYR A 226 0.45 8.29 6.07
N ALA A 227 0.60 7.08 5.54
CA ALA A 227 -0.44 6.07 5.47
C ALA A 227 0.03 4.70 5.98
N MET A 228 -0.93 3.90 6.45
CA MET A 228 -0.69 2.53 6.89
C MET A 228 -0.98 1.54 5.77
N ALA A 229 0.08 1.04 5.14
CA ALA A 229 0.05 -0.19 4.36
C ALA A 229 1.44 -0.82 4.35
N PRO A 230 1.56 -2.15 4.20
CA PRO A 230 2.84 -2.83 3.97
C PRO A 230 3.77 -2.07 3.02
N SER A 231 3.21 -1.55 1.93
CA SER A 231 3.95 -0.86 0.89
C SER A 231 4.47 0.53 1.32
N ALA A 232 3.74 1.29 2.12
CA ALA A 232 4.18 2.61 2.59
C ALA A 232 5.39 2.52 3.53
N TRP A 233 5.44 1.46 4.35
CA TRP A 233 6.52 1.20 5.32
C TRP A 233 7.70 0.45 4.69
N ALA A 234 7.57 -0.01 3.44
CA ALA A 234 8.66 -0.58 2.65
C ALA A 234 9.59 0.49 2.04
N THR A 235 9.23 1.78 2.12
CA THR A 235 10.13 2.88 1.76
C THR A 235 11.26 3.03 2.79
N PHE A 236 12.37 3.66 2.43
CA PHE A 236 13.47 3.90 3.37
C PHE A 236 13.01 4.69 4.61
N ASP A 237 12.30 5.80 4.38
CA ASP A 237 11.77 6.64 5.47
C ASP A 237 10.75 5.86 6.32
N GLY A 238 9.87 5.11 5.65
CA GLY A 238 8.89 4.24 6.31
C GLY A 238 9.54 3.14 7.14
N ALA A 239 10.64 2.55 6.69
CA ALA A 239 11.35 1.50 7.41
C ALA A 239 12.04 2.03 8.67
N ILE A 240 12.68 3.21 8.58
CA ILE A 240 13.28 3.85 9.76
C ILE A 240 12.20 4.30 10.74
N ALA A 241 11.13 4.92 10.24
CA ALA A 241 9.96 5.25 11.05
C ALA A 241 9.37 4.00 11.72
N GLY A 242 9.31 2.85 11.01
CA GLY A 242 8.94 1.52 11.49
C GLY A 242 9.65 1.14 12.77
N ILE A 243 10.97 1.15 12.73
CA ILE A 243 11.81 0.75 13.86
C ILE A 243 11.57 1.65 15.08
N HIS A 244 11.43 2.97 14.87
CA HIS A 244 11.16 3.91 15.95
C HIS A 244 9.74 3.75 16.52
N MET A 245 8.75 3.51 15.66
CA MET A 245 7.37 3.29 16.05
C MET A 245 7.20 1.98 16.83
N GLU A 246 7.81 0.88 16.39
CA GLU A 246 7.83 -0.38 17.13
C GLU A 246 8.43 -0.21 18.54
N CYS A 247 9.52 0.55 18.67
CA CYS A 247 10.11 0.86 19.98
C CYS A 247 9.21 1.75 20.86
N ALA A 248 8.49 2.69 20.24
CA ALA A 248 7.55 3.55 20.94
C ALA A 248 6.37 2.74 21.49
N SER A 249 5.78 1.89 20.66
CA SER A 249 4.62 1.03 20.99
C SER A 249 4.95 -0.06 22.00
N ALA A 250 6.09 -0.75 21.87
CA ALA A 250 6.43 -1.88 22.73
C ALA A 250 6.67 -1.49 24.20
N CYS A 251 6.80 -0.19 24.52
CA CYS A 251 7.06 0.34 25.86
C CYS A 251 8.25 -0.31 26.59
N VAL A 252 9.15 -0.96 25.85
CA VAL A 252 10.32 -1.65 26.39
C VAL A 252 11.60 -0.97 25.92
N ASP A 253 12.47 -0.69 26.88
CA ASP A 253 13.85 -0.26 26.63
C ASP A 253 14.78 -1.47 26.39
N GLU A 254 14.22 -2.68 26.36
CA GLU A 254 14.91 -3.95 26.13
C GLU A 254 14.03 -4.88 25.28
N GLY A 255 14.54 -5.46 24.20
CA GLY A 255 13.72 -6.33 23.34
C GLY A 255 14.19 -6.36 21.89
N TYR A 256 13.49 -7.10 21.03
CA TYR A 256 13.87 -7.21 19.61
C TYR A 256 13.85 -5.85 18.88
N PRO A 257 12.79 -5.02 18.97
CA PRO A 257 12.78 -3.70 18.32
C PRO A 257 13.89 -2.78 18.85
N TYR A 258 14.09 -2.75 20.17
CA TYR A 258 15.16 -1.96 20.79
C TYR A 258 16.55 -2.40 20.32
N ARG A 259 16.84 -3.71 20.29
CA ARG A 259 18.13 -4.23 19.80
C ARG A 259 18.34 -3.85 18.34
N ARG A 260 17.35 -4.07 17.48
CA ARG A 260 17.39 -3.68 16.06
C ARG A 260 17.69 -2.19 15.90
N ARG A 261 16.99 -1.31 16.63
CA ARG A 261 17.24 0.15 16.62
C ARG A 261 18.65 0.48 17.14
N ARG A 262 19.05 -0.09 18.27
CA ARG A 262 20.37 0.13 18.87
C ARG A 262 21.49 -0.23 17.90
N ASP A 263 21.40 -1.40 17.28
CA ASP A 263 22.45 -1.91 16.39
C ASP A 263 22.57 -1.04 15.12
N LEU A 264 21.43 -0.54 14.61
CA LEU A 264 21.40 0.35 13.44
C LEU A 264 21.82 1.80 13.72
N PHE A 265 21.51 2.36 14.89
CA PHE A 265 21.66 3.81 15.12
C PHE A 265 22.69 4.20 16.17
N LYS A 266 23.10 3.31 17.08
CA LYS A 266 24.01 3.69 18.18
C LYS A 266 25.44 3.96 17.71
N HIS A 267 25.89 3.31 16.64
CA HIS A 267 27.24 3.49 16.09
C HIS A 267 27.45 4.87 15.46
N LEU A 268 26.38 5.57 15.08
CA LEU A 268 26.38 6.92 14.51
C LEU A 268 26.82 8.01 15.50
N GLY A 269 26.99 7.65 16.77
CA GLY A 269 27.48 8.54 17.82
C GLY A 269 26.42 8.94 18.83
N LYS A 270 26.89 9.59 19.90
CA LYS A 270 26.06 9.94 21.06
C LYS A 270 24.92 10.91 20.71
N GLU A 271 25.19 11.87 19.84
CA GLU A 271 24.20 12.88 19.42
C GLU A 271 23.07 12.24 18.63
N HIS A 272 23.39 11.47 17.60
CA HIS A 272 22.43 10.74 16.78
C HIS A 272 21.57 9.79 17.62
N TRP A 273 22.20 9.01 18.52
CA TRP A 273 21.47 8.12 19.43
C TRP A 273 20.53 8.89 20.38
N SER A 274 20.95 10.07 20.85
CA SER A 274 20.11 10.96 21.66
C SER A 274 18.88 11.44 20.87
N LYS A 275 19.06 11.87 19.62
CA LYS A 275 17.95 12.25 18.72
C LYS A 275 16.99 11.07 18.52
N SER A 276 17.50 9.87 18.23
CA SER A 276 16.68 8.66 18.09
C SER A 276 15.86 8.36 19.37
N ASN A 277 16.44 8.51 20.57
CA ASN A 277 15.72 8.34 21.83
C ASN A 277 14.66 9.42 22.07
N ARG A 278 14.94 10.67 21.70
CA ARG A 278 13.97 11.77 21.75
C ARG A 278 12.79 11.51 20.83
N LEU A 279 13.03 11.02 19.61
CA LEU A 279 11.97 10.63 18.69
C LEU A 279 11.10 9.52 19.29
N VAL A 280 11.68 8.42 19.78
CA VAL A 280 10.91 7.34 20.44
C VAL A 280 10.07 7.86 21.61
N SER A 281 10.65 8.73 22.44
CA SER A 281 9.94 9.31 23.60
C SER A 281 8.77 10.20 23.17
N LEU A 282 8.95 10.99 22.12
CA LEU A 282 7.92 11.84 21.54
C LEU A 282 6.78 11.00 20.94
N LEU A 283 7.12 10.03 20.09
CA LEU A 283 6.15 9.10 19.49
C LEU A 283 5.35 8.39 20.58
N ARG A 284 6.01 7.87 21.62
CA ARG A 284 5.33 7.19 22.75
C ARG A 284 4.31 8.10 23.44
N LYS A 285 4.65 9.38 23.66
CA LYS A 285 3.72 10.36 24.23
C LYS A 285 2.52 10.61 23.32
N MET A 286 2.75 10.72 22.01
CA MET A 286 1.69 10.96 21.03
C MET A 286 0.72 9.77 20.93
N LEU A 287 1.25 8.55 20.88
CA LEU A 287 0.47 7.32 20.90
C LEU A 287 -0.33 7.17 22.19
N ALA A 288 0.28 7.46 23.35
CA ALA A 288 -0.40 7.43 24.65
C ALA A 288 -1.56 8.45 24.74
N ASN A 289 -1.48 9.54 23.97
CA ASN A 289 -2.55 10.53 23.84
C ASN A 289 -3.60 10.15 22.77
N GLY A 290 -3.54 8.93 22.22
CA GLY A 290 -4.50 8.42 21.24
C GLY A 290 -4.26 8.87 19.81
N LYS A 291 -3.12 9.51 19.50
CA LYS A 291 -2.80 9.88 18.12
C LYS A 291 -2.47 8.62 17.32
N HIS A 292 -3.09 8.50 16.15
CA HIS A 292 -2.88 7.36 15.27
C HIS A 292 -1.43 7.34 14.73
N PRO A 293 -0.77 6.17 14.60
CA PRO A 293 0.64 6.08 14.20
C PRO A 293 1.00 6.74 12.87
N ALA A 294 0.11 6.72 11.88
CA ALA A 294 0.34 7.43 10.61
C ALA A 294 0.15 8.95 10.72
N ASP A 295 -0.58 9.41 11.73
CA ASP A 295 -0.91 10.83 11.88
C ASP A 295 0.17 11.59 12.64
N VAL A 296 1.04 10.88 13.38
CA VAL A 296 2.15 11.51 14.11
C VAL A 296 3.09 12.28 13.18
N TRP A 297 3.19 11.84 11.92
CA TRP A 297 4.10 12.43 10.92
C TRP A 297 3.57 13.72 10.30
N PHE A 298 2.32 14.10 10.57
CA PHE A 298 1.79 15.43 10.21
C PHE A 298 2.13 16.50 11.26
N ASP A 299 2.89 16.16 12.31
CA ASP A 299 3.50 17.15 13.20
C ASP A 299 4.96 17.40 12.78
N ASP A 300 5.36 18.67 12.77
CA ASP A 300 6.71 19.09 12.36
C ASP A 300 7.79 18.41 13.21
N ALA A 301 7.63 18.40 14.53
CA ALA A 301 8.66 17.90 15.46
C ALA A 301 9.08 16.42 15.23
N PRO A 302 8.17 15.43 15.20
CA PRO A 302 8.57 14.05 14.89
C PRO A 302 9.00 13.87 13.42
N LEU A 303 8.43 14.63 12.48
CA LEU A 303 8.83 14.55 11.07
C LEU A 303 10.26 15.05 10.84
N ASP A 304 10.59 16.24 11.35
CA ASP A 304 11.92 16.83 11.24
C ASP A 304 12.98 15.93 11.87
N MET A 305 12.70 15.39 13.07
CA MET A 305 13.60 14.43 13.72
C MET A 305 13.81 13.18 12.85
N LEU A 306 12.75 12.64 12.23
CA LEU A 306 12.88 11.50 11.33
C LEU A 306 13.76 11.84 10.12
N LEU A 307 13.51 12.99 9.48
CA LEU A 307 14.25 13.41 8.29
C LEU A 307 15.73 13.63 8.59
N GLU A 308 16.06 14.32 9.70
CA GLU A 308 17.44 14.49 10.17
C GLU A 308 18.13 13.14 10.45
N LEU A 309 17.46 12.24 11.18
CA LEU A 309 18.00 10.91 11.47
C LEU A 309 18.29 10.13 10.18
N ASN A 310 17.39 10.25 9.20
CA ASN A 310 17.53 9.56 7.94
C ASN A 310 18.66 10.15 7.06
N GLU A 311 18.90 11.47 7.11
CA GLU A 311 20.03 12.11 6.43
C GLU A 311 21.37 11.72 7.05
N GLU A 312 21.47 11.74 8.38
CA GLU A 312 22.68 11.34 9.10
C GLU A 312 22.99 9.84 8.90
N PHE A 313 21.96 8.98 8.92
CA PHE A 313 22.12 7.54 8.66
C PHE A 313 22.65 7.27 7.24
N LEU A 314 22.14 7.98 6.22
CA LEU A 314 22.63 7.82 4.84
C LEU A 314 24.04 8.35 4.66
N SER A 315 24.44 9.36 5.42
CA SER A 315 25.76 9.95 5.35
C SER A 315 26.85 9.07 6.00
N ASN A 316 26.44 8.19 6.93
CA ASN A 316 27.35 7.27 7.62
C ASN A 316 26.67 5.92 7.87
N PRO A 317 26.35 5.14 6.83
CA PRO A 317 25.60 3.90 7.00
C PRO A 317 26.33 2.90 7.91
N PRO A 318 25.61 2.02 8.64
CA PRO A 318 26.23 1.00 9.48
C PRO A 318 27.28 0.23 8.68
N PRO A 319 28.46 -0.03 9.29
CA PRO A 319 29.45 -0.86 8.64
C PRO A 319 28.79 -2.20 8.33
N VAL A 320 28.82 -2.56 7.06
CA VAL A 320 28.41 -3.88 6.62
C VAL A 320 29.45 -4.83 7.18
N ASP A 321 29.08 -5.57 8.22
CA ASP A 321 29.98 -6.57 8.83
C ASP A 321 30.48 -7.48 7.70
N GLY A 322 31.77 -7.85 7.67
CA GLY A 322 32.35 -8.64 6.58
C GLY A 322 31.69 -10.02 6.39
N ALA A 323 30.82 -10.42 7.32
CA ALA A 323 29.95 -11.60 7.26
C ALA A 323 28.63 -11.39 6.50
N VAL A 324 28.25 -10.14 6.20
CA VAL A 324 27.05 -9.81 5.42
C VAL A 324 27.44 -9.83 3.94
N ASP A 325 27.06 -10.91 3.27
CA ASP A 325 27.20 -11.04 1.83
C ASP A 325 26.27 -10.03 1.13
N LEU A 326 26.86 -8.89 0.74
CA LEU A 326 26.17 -7.82 0.03
C LEU A 326 25.59 -8.27 -1.30
N GLU A 327 26.25 -9.21 -1.97
CA GLU A 327 25.76 -9.77 -3.22
C GLU A 327 24.56 -10.66 -2.95
N ALA A 328 24.56 -11.47 -1.88
CA ALA A 328 23.38 -12.22 -1.45
C ALA A 328 22.24 -11.32 -0.94
N VAL A 329 22.53 -10.16 -0.32
CA VAL A 329 21.49 -9.16 0.03
C VAL A 329 20.91 -8.54 -1.24
N ARG A 330 21.76 -8.12 -2.17
CA ARG A 330 21.34 -7.56 -3.46
C ARG A 330 20.51 -8.58 -4.24
N GLN A 331 20.96 -9.83 -4.34
CA GLN A 331 20.23 -10.91 -5.00
C GLN A 331 18.88 -11.18 -4.32
N ARG A 332 18.80 -11.12 -2.99
CA ARG A 332 17.51 -11.25 -2.27
C ARG A 332 16.56 -10.10 -2.56
N VAL A 333 17.06 -8.86 -2.60
CA VAL A 333 16.26 -7.69 -2.95
C VAL A 333 15.81 -7.77 -4.41
N GLN A 334 16.72 -8.11 -5.31
CA GLN A 334 16.47 -8.26 -6.74
C GLN A 334 15.46 -9.38 -7.02
N ALA A 335 15.58 -10.53 -6.34
CA ALA A 335 14.64 -11.64 -6.44
C ALA A 335 13.22 -11.28 -5.95
N GLY A 336 13.07 -10.25 -5.10
CA GLY A 336 11.75 -9.71 -4.75
C GLY A 336 11.20 -8.69 -5.75
N ILE A 337 12.08 -8.01 -6.50
CA ILE A 337 11.74 -6.94 -7.45
C ILE A 337 11.49 -7.48 -8.87
N ASP A 338 12.37 -8.35 -9.37
CA ASP A 338 12.31 -8.90 -10.74
C ASP A 338 10.97 -9.55 -11.09
N PRO A 339 10.33 -10.34 -10.20
CA PRO A 339 9.01 -10.90 -10.47
C PRO A 339 7.95 -9.80 -10.67
N LEU A 340 8.04 -8.68 -9.94
CA LEU A 340 7.09 -7.56 -10.10
C LEU A 340 7.27 -6.85 -11.45
N ALA A 341 8.50 -6.80 -11.98
CA ALA A 341 8.78 -6.21 -13.28
C ALA A 341 8.05 -6.93 -14.43
N GLN A 342 7.81 -8.23 -14.31
CA GLN A 342 7.05 -9.01 -15.30
C GLN A 342 5.58 -8.60 -15.40
N PHE A 343 5.04 -8.03 -14.31
CA PHE A 343 3.70 -7.46 -14.31
C PHE A 343 3.67 -6.00 -14.77
N ALA A 344 4.80 -5.40 -15.18
CA ALA A 344 4.82 -4.05 -15.71
C ALA A 344 4.18 -3.97 -17.10
N ARG A 345 3.45 -2.89 -17.36
CA ARG A 345 2.91 -2.57 -18.68
C ARG A 345 3.97 -2.00 -19.61
#